data_AF-A0A0T6AY36-F1
#
_entry.id   AF-A0A0T6AY36-F1
#
_cell.length_a   1.000
_cell.length_b   1.000
_cell.length_c   1.000
_cell.angle_alpha   90.00
_cell.angle_beta   90.00
_cell.angle_gamma   90.00
#
_symmetry.space_group_name_H-M   'P 1'
#
loop_
_entity.id
_entity.type
_entity.pdbx_description
1 polymer ?
#
loop_
_entity_poly.entity_id
_entity_poly.type
_entity_poly.pdbx_seq_one_letter_code
_entity_poly.pdbx_strand_id
1 'polypeptide(L)'
;MGLFGKTPERNPKDMVNEWTHKLRKEGYQLDRQIRAIQREEEKVKRSLKEAAKKSDRETCLILAKEILHARKAITKIYTSKAHINSVQLQMKNQLATLRVAGSLAKSTEV
;
A
#
# COMPACT_ATOMS: atom_id res chain seq x y z
N MET A 1 26.11 21.00 -4.86
CA MET A 1 25.84 21.84 -6.05
C MET A 1 27.17 22.10 -6.74
N GLY A 2 27.24 21.98 -8.07
CA GLY A 2 28.48 21.99 -8.85
C GLY A 2 28.52 23.09 -9.92
N LEU A 3 29.75 23.45 -10.29
CA LEU A 3 30.20 24.71 -10.88
C LEU A 3 29.97 24.89 -12.41
N PHE A 4 29.24 24.00 -13.10
CA PHE A 4 29.01 24.10 -14.55
C PHE A 4 27.65 23.53 -14.95
N GLY A 5 26.83 24.36 -15.60
CA GLY A 5 25.59 23.93 -16.25
C GLY A 5 24.44 23.64 -15.28
N LYS A 6 23.22 23.99 -15.71
CA LYS A 6 21.97 23.78 -14.97
C LYS A 6 21.99 22.42 -14.27
N THR A 7 21.67 22.38 -12.97
CA THR A 7 21.40 21.13 -12.24
C THR A 7 20.59 20.19 -13.14
N PRO A 8 21.00 18.93 -13.37
CA PRO A 8 20.22 18.04 -14.21
C PRO A 8 18.83 17.97 -13.62
N GLU A 9 17.83 18.52 -14.32
CA GLU A 9 16.44 18.29 -13.95
C GLU A 9 16.29 16.76 -13.90
N ARG A 10 15.86 16.26 -12.74
CA ARG A 10 15.74 14.82 -12.50
C ARG A 10 14.96 14.23 -13.66
N ASN A 11 15.56 13.26 -14.35
CA ASN A 11 14.93 12.62 -15.49
C ASN A 11 13.55 12.11 -15.06
N PRO A 12 12.45 12.45 -15.77
CA PRO A 12 11.11 11.98 -15.42
C PRO A 12 11.05 10.45 -15.23
N LYS A 13 11.89 9.70 -15.95
CA LYS A 13 12.00 8.25 -15.78
C LYS A 13 12.50 7.85 -14.39
N ASP A 14 13.52 8.53 -13.87
CA ASP A 14 14.10 8.25 -12.57
C ASP A 14 13.14 8.63 -11.45
N MET A 15 12.38 9.71 -11.62
CA MET A 15 11.34 10.11 -10.68
C MET A 15 10.23 9.07 -10.58
N VAL A 16 9.72 8.58 -11.72
CA VAL A 16 8.68 7.55 -11.72
C VAL A 16 9.20 6.23 -11.13
N ASN A 17 10.45 5.85 -11.41
CA ASN A 17 11.07 4.67 -10.80
C ASN A 17 11.21 4.82 -9.27
N GLU A 18 11.63 5.99 -8.79
CA GLU A 18 11.71 6.28 -7.36
C GLU A 18 10.33 6.17 -6.68
N TRP A 19 9.30 6.78 -7.28
CA TRP A 19 7.94 6.75 -6.73
C TRP A 19 7.33 5.35 -6.75
N THR A 20 7.50 4.60 -7.84
CA THR A 20 7.01 3.21 -7.90
C THR A 20 7.71 2.31 -6.88
N HIS A 21 9.00 2.53 -6.60
CA HIS A 21 9.71 1.81 -5.54
C HIS A 21 9.16 2.15 -4.15
N LYS A 22 8.95 3.44 -3.86
CA LYS A 22 8.34 3.89 -2.59
C LYS A 22 6.94 3.31 -2.40
N LEU A 23 6.08 3.40 -3.42
CA LEU A 23 4.72 2.83 -3.39
C LEU A 23 4.72 1.32 -3.14
N ARG A 24 5.67 0.58 -3.72
CA ARG A 24 5.83 -0.85 -3.47
C ARG A 24 6.24 -1.15 -2.03
N LYS A 25 7.16 -0.35 -1.47
CA LYS A 25 7.56 -0.46 -0.07
C LYS A 25 6.37 -0.20 0.87
N GLU A 26 5.57 0.82 0.60
CA GLU A 26 4.33 1.10 1.34
C GLU A 26 3.33 -0.06 1.22
N GLY A 27 3.15 -0.64 0.03
CA GLY A 27 2.34 -1.84 -0.16
C GLY A 27 2.76 -3.01 0.74
N TYR A 28 4.07 -3.24 0.89
CA TYR A 28 4.58 -4.26 1.82
C TYR A 28 4.39 -3.90 3.30
N GLN A 29 4.39 -2.61 3.65
CA GLN A 29 4.06 -2.18 5.01
C GLN A 29 2.59 -2.47 5.33
N LEU A 30 1.68 -2.17 4.41
CA LEU A 30 0.26 -2.50 4.55
C LEU A 30 0.03 -4.01 4.71
N ASP A 31 0.75 -4.85 3.95
CA ASP A 31 0.68 -6.31 4.10
C ASP A 31 1.15 -6.78 5.48
N ARG A 32 2.20 -6.16 6.03
CA ARG A 32 2.66 -6.45 7.39
C ARG A 32 1.62 -6.02 8.43
N GLN A 33 0.97 -4.88 8.24
CA GLN A 33 -0.10 -4.41 9.12
C GLN A 33 -1.30 -5.37 9.11
N ILE A 34 -1.73 -5.83 7.92
CA ILE A 34 -2.81 -6.83 7.80
C ILE A 34 -2.47 -8.08 8.61
N ARG A 35 -1.26 -8.64 8.43
CA ARG A 35 -0.82 -9.84 9.16
C ARG A 35 -0.74 -9.60 10.67
N ALA A 36 -0.31 -8.41 11.10
CA ALA A 36 -0.27 -8.06 12.52
C ALA A 36 -1.68 -8.02 13.13
N ILE A 37 -2.64 -7.37 12.46
CA ILE A 37 -4.02 -7.28 12.91
C ILE A 37 -4.68 -8.67 12.94
N GLN A 38 -4.45 -9.51 11.92
CA GLN A 38 -4.98 -10.87 11.88
C GLN A 38 -4.49 -11.74 13.06
N ARG A 39 -3.20 -11.66 13.40
CA ARG A 39 -2.65 -12.36 14.57
C ARG A 39 -3.26 -11.88 15.88
N GLU A 40 -3.52 -10.58 16.00
CA GLU A 40 -4.18 -10.03 17.18
C GLU A 40 -5.65 -10.44 17.24
N GLU A 41 -6.37 -10.44 16.11
CA GLU A 41 -7.73 -10.96 15.99
C GLU A 41 -7.82 -12.43 16.46
N GLU A 42 -6.82 -13.26 16.14
CA GLU A 42 -6.76 -14.65 16.61
C GLU A 42 -6.62 -14.76 18.13
N LYS A 43 -5.82 -13.91 18.77
CA LYS A 43 -5.71 -13.87 20.23
C LYS A 43 -7.03 -13.45 20.85
N VAL A 44 -7.65 -12.39 20.34
CA VAL A 44 -8.96 -11.90 20.80
C VAL A 44 -10.03 -12.98 20.65
N LYS A 45 -10.01 -13.76 19.56
CA LYS A 45 -10.89 -14.92 19.38
C LYS A 45 -10.68 -16.00 20.44
N ARG A 46 -9.45 -16.27 20.86
CA ARG A 46 -9.16 -17.23 21.95
C ARG A 46 -9.70 -16.71 23.28
N SER A 47 -9.41 -15.45 23.61
CA SER A 47 -9.93 -14.80 24.82
C SER A 47 -11.46 -14.78 24.85
N LEU A 48 -12.12 -14.55 23.72
CA LEU A 48 -13.57 -14.59 23.61
C LEU A 48 -14.14 -15.99 23.89
N LYS A 49 -13.48 -17.05 23.40
CA LYS A 49 -13.89 -18.44 23.70
C LYS A 49 -13.70 -18.78 25.18
N GLU A 50 -12.64 -18.27 25.81
CA GLU A 50 -12.40 -18.47 27.25
C GLU A 50 -13.42 -17.71 28.11
N ALA A 51 -13.72 -16.46 27.77
CA ALA A 51 -14.77 -15.67 28.42
C ALA A 51 -16.16 -16.33 28.26
N ALA A 52 -16.45 -16.88 27.08
CA ALA A 52 -17.69 -17.58 26.82
C ALA A 52 -17.86 -18.82 27.69
N LYS A 53 -16.78 -19.57 27.98
CA LYS A 53 -16.81 -20.70 28.92
C LYS A 53 -17.11 -20.28 30.36
N LYS A 54 -16.75 -19.06 30.73
CA LYS A 54 -16.99 -18.48 32.06
C LYS A 54 -18.38 -17.82 32.17
N SER A 55 -19.20 -17.89 31.11
CA SER A 55 -20.53 -17.26 31.03
C SER A 55 -20.53 -15.74 31.27
N ASP A 56 -19.40 -15.07 31.06
CA ASP A 56 -19.30 -13.62 31.18
C ASP A 56 -19.73 -12.95 29.86
N ARG A 57 -20.98 -12.50 29.85
CA ARG A 57 -21.63 -11.95 28.65
C ARG A 57 -21.10 -10.56 28.29
N GLU A 58 -20.74 -9.74 29.27
CA GLU A 58 -20.31 -8.36 29.01
C GLU A 58 -18.95 -8.34 28.33
N THR A 59 -17.98 -9.12 28.82
CA THR A 59 -16.67 -9.22 28.18
C THR A 59 -16.74 -9.86 26.81
N CYS A 60 -17.60 -10.86 26.61
CA CYS A 60 -17.84 -11.45 25.28
C CYS A 60 -18.35 -10.41 24.27
N LEU A 61 -19.25 -9.52 24.68
CA LEU A 61 -19.77 -8.47 23.80
C LEU A 61 -18.69 -7.45 23.41
N ILE A 62 -17.83 -7.06 24.35
CA ILE A 62 -16.72 -6.14 24.08
C ILE A 62 -15.72 -6.77 23.11
N LEU A 63 -15.30 -8.00 23.37
CA LEU A 63 -14.34 -8.74 22.52
C LEU A 63 -14.92 -9.01 21.12
N ALA A 64 -16.22 -9.28 21.01
CA ALA A 64 -16.89 -9.46 19.72
C ALA A 64 -16.89 -8.18 18.88
N LYS A 65 -17.14 -7.02 19.51
CA LYS A 65 -17.05 -5.71 18.84
C LYS A 65 -15.63 -5.47 18.35
N GLU A 66 -14.62 -5.77 19.15
CA GLU A 66 -13.21 -5.60 18.77
C GLU A 66 -12.85 -6.42 17.52
N ILE A 67 -13.33 -7.68 17.43
CA ILE A 67 -13.15 -8.50 16.22
C ILE A 67 -13.79 -7.84 14.99
N LEU A 68 -14.98 -7.24 15.12
CA LEU A 68 -15.62 -6.53 14.01
C LEU A 68 -14.83 -5.28 13.61
N HIS A 69 -14.28 -4.54 14.58
CA HIS A 69 -13.41 -3.39 14.31
C HIS A 69 -12.12 -3.79 13.59
N ALA A 70 -11.46 -4.87 14.04
CA ALA A 70 -10.28 -5.43 13.38
C ALA A 70 -10.57 -5.81 11.93
N ARG A 71 -11.69 -6.48 11.65
CA ARG A 71 -12.10 -6.83 10.28
C ARG A 71 -12.36 -5.60 9.41
N LYS A 72 -13.05 -4.59 9.94
CA LYS A 72 -13.27 -3.32 9.22
C LYS A 72 -11.95 -2.61 8.92
N ALA A 73 -11.00 -2.62 9.85
CA ALA A 73 -9.67 -2.07 9.63
C ALA A 73 -8.91 -2.81 8.52
N ILE A 74 -8.93 -4.15 8.52
CA ILE A 74 -8.34 -4.97 7.45
C ILE A 74 -8.96 -4.63 6.09
N THR A 75 -10.29 -4.53 5.99
CA THR A 75 -10.96 -4.15 4.73
C THR A 75 -10.49 -2.78 4.23
N LYS A 76 -10.37 -1.79 5.12
CA LYS A 76 -9.86 -0.44 4.78
C LYS A 76 -8.39 -0.47 4.31
N ILE A 77 -7.57 -1.36 4.87
CA ILE A 77 -6.18 -1.52 4.41
C ILE A 77 -6.15 -2.18 3.02
N TYR A 78 -7.02 -3.15 2.76
CA TYR A 78 -7.13 -3.74 1.41
C TYR A 78 -7.58 -2.74 0.36
N THR A 79 -8.54 -1.85 0.66
CA THR A 79 -8.93 -0.79 -0.27
C THR A 79 -7.76 0.17 -0.52
N SER A 80 -7.03 0.56 0.52
CA SER A 80 -5.82 1.39 0.42
C SER A 80 -4.74 0.73 -0.46
N LYS A 81 -4.55 -0.58 -0.32
CA LYS A 81 -3.64 -1.36 -1.18
C LYS A 81 -4.09 -1.36 -2.65
N ALA A 82 -5.38 -1.48 -2.91
CA ALA A 82 -5.92 -1.39 -4.26
C ALA A 82 -5.67 -0.02 -4.89
N HIS A 83 -5.81 1.07 -4.12
CA HIS A 83 -5.47 2.42 -4.58
C HIS A 83 -3.97 2.56 -4.92
N ILE A 84 -3.07 2.04 -4.08
CA ILE A 84 -1.63 2.04 -4.37
C ILE A 84 -1.32 1.30 -5.67
N ASN A 85 -1.93 0.12 -5.88
CA ASN A 85 -1.75 -0.65 -7.10
C ASN A 85 -2.23 0.11 -8.35
N SER A 86 -3.38 0.81 -8.24
CA SER A 86 -3.92 1.64 -9.32
C SER A 86 -2.96 2.78 -9.68
N VAL A 87 -2.46 3.52 -8.68
CA VAL A 87 -1.46 4.58 -8.89
C VAL A 87 -0.19 4.01 -9.51
N GLN A 88 0.29 2.86 -9.03
CA GLN A 88 1.48 2.23 -9.60
C GLN A 88 1.29 1.84 -11.07
N LEU A 89 0.10 1.39 -11.47
CA LEU A 89 -0.24 1.10 -12.87
C LEU A 89 -0.26 2.38 -13.71
N GLN A 90 -0.87 3.45 -13.20
CA GLN A 90 -0.91 4.75 -13.89
C GLN A 90 0.51 5.30 -14.12
N MET A 91 1.39 5.20 -13.11
CA MET A 91 2.79 5.60 -13.22
C MET A 91 3.54 4.79 -14.29
N LYS A 92 3.32 3.47 -14.37
CA LYS A 92 3.89 2.64 -15.43
C LYS A 92 3.38 3.02 -16.82
N ASN A 93 2.10 3.37 -16.94
CA ASN A 93 1.53 3.85 -18.19
C ASN A 93 2.19 5.15 -18.65
N GLN A 94 2.39 6.12 -17.73
CA GLN A 94 3.10 7.37 -18.03
C GLN A 94 4.52 7.11 -18.55
N LEU A 95 5.25 6.16 -17.96
CA LEU A 95 6.57 5.74 -18.45
C LEU A 95 6.53 5.18 -19.88
N ALA A 96 5.51 4.37 -20.21
CA ALA A 96 5.34 3.83 -21.55
C ALA A 96 5.05 4.95 -22.56
N THR A 97 4.16 5.89 -22.22
CA THR A 97 3.86 7.07 -23.05
C THR A 97 5.10 7.91 -23.29
N LEU A 98 5.91 8.19 -22.26
CA LEU A 98 7.18 8.92 -22.40
C LEU A 98 8.18 8.19 -23.30
N ARG A 99 8.22 6.84 -23.24
CA ARG A 99 9.08 6.05 -24.12
C ARG A 99 8.65 6.18 -25.58
N VAL A 100 7.35 6.11 -25.86
CA VAL A 100 6.79 6.26 -27.21
C VAL A 100 7.04 7.66 -27.76
N ALA A 101 6.79 8.71 -26.96
CA ALA A 101 7.06 10.09 -27.35
C ALA A 101 8.55 10.30 -27.67
N GLY A 102 9.45 9.76 -26.85
CA GLY A 102 10.89 9.84 -27.10
C GLY A 102 11.34 9.06 -28.34
N SER A 103 10.72 7.93 -28.68
CA SER A 103 11.01 7.24 -29.94
C SER A 103 10.49 8.00 -31.15
N LEU A 104 9.30 8.63 -31.06
CA LEU A 104 8.74 9.42 -32.15
C LEU A 104 9.60 10.65 -32.46
N ALA A 105 10.04 11.38 -31.43
CA ALA A 105 10.92 12.54 -31.60
C ALA A 105 12.23 12.19 -32.31
N LYS A 106 12.85 11.06 -31.95
CA LYS A 106 14.06 10.56 -32.63
C LYS A 106 13.81 10.21 -34.10
N SER A 107 12.63 9.68 -34.43
CA SER A 107 12.28 9.37 -35.81
C SER A 107 12.03 10.61 -36.67
N THR A 108 11.67 11.75 -36.05
CA THR A 108 11.45 13.04 -36.75
C THR A 108 12.71 13.90 -36.87
N GLU A 109 13.81 13.53 -36.21
CA GLU A 109 15.12 14.19 -36.32
C GLU A 109 15.99 13.64 -37.48
N VAL A 110 15.45 12.69 -38.26
CA VAL A 110 16.02 12.18 -39.52
C VAL A 110 15.40 12.92 -40.69
#